data_AF-A0AAV8ZFL7-F1
#
_entry.id   AF-A0AAV8ZFL7-F1
#
_cell.length_a   1.000
_cell.length_b   1.000
_cell.length_c   1.000
_cell.angle_alpha   90.00
_cell.angle_beta   90.00
_cell.angle_gamma   90.00
#
_symmetry.space_group_name_H-M   'P 1'
#
loop_
_entity.id
_entity.type
_entity.pdbx_description
1 polymer ?
#
loop_
_entity_poly.entity_id
_entity_poly.type
_entity_poly.pdbx_seq_one_letter_code
_entity_poly.pdbx_strand_id
1 'polypeptide(L)'
;MDHEFAREKLKMQSDKMKQRPDITSTETAFVPGDAVWLNAPKRTKGRSPKLQMNWEGPYTIIKKINDLVYRIQLSPRSKPKVVHLERLARHTGHNAPDWFVVEDPPPRTEDSVIRAE
;
A
#
# COMPACT_ATOMS: atom_id res chain seq x y z
N MET A 1 -37.16 18.51 -25.57
CA MET A 1 -36.88 18.82 -24.14
C MET A 1 -35.54 18.18 -23.77
N ASP A 2 -34.42 18.64 -24.35
CA ASP A 2 -33.20 17.79 -24.35
C ASP A 2 -31.89 18.52 -24.03
N HIS A 3 -31.87 19.86 -24.01
CA HIS A 3 -30.65 20.63 -23.72
C HIS A 3 -30.53 21.09 -22.27
N GLU A 4 -31.65 21.43 -21.63
CA GLU A 4 -31.67 21.97 -20.27
C GLU A 4 -31.31 20.88 -19.24
N PHE A 5 -31.87 19.69 -19.40
CA PHE A 5 -31.55 18.52 -18.58
C PHE A 5 -30.07 18.11 -18.68
N ALA A 6 -29.49 18.17 -19.88
CA ALA A 6 -28.08 17.89 -20.09
C ALA A 6 -27.17 18.90 -19.36
N ARG A 7 -27.52 20.20 -19.43
CA ARG A 7 -26.80 21.27 -18.71
C ARG A 7 -26.88 21.10 -17.20
N GLU A 8 -28.05 20.75 -16.69
CA GLU A 8 -28.26 20.54 -15.25
C GLU A 8 -27.42 19.36 -14.74
N LYS A 9 -27.39 18.24 -15.47
CA LYS A 9 -26.50 17.11 -15.14
C LYS A 9 -25.03 17.49 -15.15
N LEU A 10 -24.56 18.24 -16.16
CA LEU A 10 -23.17 18.68 -16.23
C LEU A 10 -22.81 19.57 -15.03
N LYS A 11 -23.70 20.48 -14.64
CA LYS A 11 -23.53 21.34 -13.47
C LYS A 11 -23.47 20.52 -12.19
N MET A 12 -24.40 19.59 -11.99
CA MET A 12 -24.39 18.70 -10.82
C MET A 12 -23.12 17.85 -10.74
N GLN A 13 -22.60 17.35 -11.87
CA GLN A 13 -21.33 16.60 -11.88
C GLN A 13 -20.14 17.51 -11.53
N SER A 14 -20.12 18.74 -12.04
CA SER A 14 -19.08 19.73 -11.72
C SER A 14 -19.09 20.08 -10.23
N ASP A 15 -20.27 20.35 -9.67
CA ASP A 15 -20.43 20.70 -8.25
C ASP A 15 -20.06 19.51 -7.36
N LYS A 16 -20.45 18.28 -7.73
CA LYS A 16 -20.01 17.05 -7.05
C LYS A 16 -18.50 16.87 -7.09
N MET A 17 -17.84 17.20 -8.21
CA MET A 17 -16.40 17.08 -8.32
C MET A 17 -15.67 18.10 -7.44
N LYS A 18 -16.19 19.32 -7.32
CA LYS A 18 -15.66 20.35 -6.40
C LYS A 18 -15.84 19.98 -4.93
N GLN A 19 -16.95 19.32 -4.61
CA GLN A 19 -17.29 18.94 -3.25
C GLN A 19 -16.61 17.65 -2.80
N ARG A 20 -15.97 16.88 -3.69
CA ARG A 20 -15.23 15.69 -3.32
C ARG A 20 -14.03 16.10 -2.46
N PRO A 21 -14.06 15.84 -1.15
CA PRO A 21 -12.87 15.98 -0.33
C PRO A 21 -11.88 14.90 -0.77
N ASP A 22 -10.58 15.14 -0.63
CA ASP A 22 -9.59 14.07 -0.73
C ASP A 22 -9.83 13.09 0.43
N ILE A 23 -10.59 12.03 0.15
CA ILE A 23 -10.93 10.95 1.09
C ILE A 23 -9.64 10.25 1.62
N THR A 24 -8.51 10.49 0.95
CA THR A 24 -7.18 9.97 1.26
C THR A 24 -6.48 10.69 2.42
N SER A 25 -7.00 11.81 2.94
CA SER A 25 -6.37 12.56 4.05
C SER A 25 -6.45 11.89 5.43
N THR A 26 -6.98 10.66 5.53
CA THR A 26 -6.81 9.84 6.75
C THR A 26 -5.42 9.20 6.69
N GLU A 27 -4.39 10.03 6.88
CA GLU A 27 -2.98 9.65 6.85
C GLU A 27 -2.66 8.65 7.98
N THR A 28 -2.93 7.37 7.73
CA THR A 28 -2.18 6.34 8.46
C THR A 28 -0.81 6.29 7.81
N ALA A 29 0.14 7.03 8.36
CA ALA A 29 1.52 7.01 7.88
C ALA A 29 2.05 5.56 7.97
N PHE A 30 2.40 4.98 6.83
CA PHE A 30 3.01 3.67 6.80
C PHE A 30 4.49 3.75 7.17
N VAL A 31 4.98 2.74 7.86
CA VAL A 31 6.38 2.64 8.29
C VAL A 31 7.12 1.65 7.37
N PRO A 32 8.41 1.88 7.05
CA PRO A 32 9.24 0.85 6.44
C PRO A 32 9.19 -0.45 7.24
N GLY A 33 8.95 -1.58 6.57
CA GLY A 33 8.70 -2.88 7.18
C GLY A 33 7.22 -3.27 7.26
N ASP A 34 6.30 -2.31 7.11
CA ASP A 34 4.87 -2.63 7.07
C ASP A 34 4.50 -3.43 5.81
N ALA A 35 3.64 -4.43 6.01
CA ALA A 35 3.00 -5.18 4.93
C ALA A 35 1.81 -4.39 4.37
N VAL A 36 1.72 -4.27 3.06
CA VAL A 36 0.70 -3.53 2.33
C VAL A 36 0.24 -4.27 1.08
N TRP A 37 -1.03 -4.14 0.74
CA TRP A 37 -1.59 -4.63 -0.51
C TRP A 37 -1.54 -3.56 -1.57
N LEU A 38 -1.16 -3.92 -2.80
CA LEU A 38 -1.13 -3.01 -3.93
C LEU A 38 -2.39 -3.14 -4.77
N ASN A 39 -3.10 -2.04 -5.02
CA ASN A 39 -4.12 -1.98 -6.06
C ASN A 39 -3.45 -1.86 -7.45
N ALA A 40 -3.39 -2.99 -8.15
CA ALA A 40 -2.90 -3.12 -9.51
C ALA A 40 -4.05 -3.56 -10.44
N PRO A 41 -4.81 -2.61 -11.02
CA PRO A 41 -5.87 -2.92 -11.97
C PRO A 41 -5.28 -3.48 -13.28
N LYS A 42 -5.02 -4.79 -13.30
CA LYS A 42 -4.48 -5.48 -14.47
C LYS A 42 -5.62 -6.05 -15.29
N ARG A 43 -5.86 -5.46 -16.48
CA ARG A 43 -6.85 -5.98 -17.43
C ARG A 43 -6.31 -7.21 -18.15
N THR A 44 -6.88 -8.36 -17.86
CA THR A 44 -6.62 -9.59 -18.62
C THR A 44 -7.63 -9.70 -19.77
N LYS A 45 -7.15 -9.85 -21.01
CA LYS A 45 -8.00 -10.06 -22.20
C LYS A 45 -8.84 -11.33 -22.03
N GLY A 46 -10.11 -11.30 -22.45
CA GLY A 46 -11.03 -12.43 -22.35
C GLY A 46 -11.65 -12.66 -20.96
N ARG A 47 -11.35 -11.81 -19.96
CA ARG A 47 -12.00 -11.83 -18.64
C ARG A 47 -12.75 -10.52 -18.40
N SER A 48 -13.93 -10.61 -17.76
CA SER A 48 -14.72 -9.44 -17.40
C SER A 48 -13.95 -8.55 -16.42
N PRO A 49 -13.70 -7.26 -16.73
CA PRO A 49 -12.93 -6.36 -15.85
C PRO A 49 -13.53 -6.22 -14.45
N LYS A 50 -14.85 -6.38 -14.30
CA LYS A 50 -15.54 -6.24 -13.01
C LYS A 50 -15.31 -7.42 -12.06
N LEU A 51 -14.92 -8.59 -12.58
CA LEU A 51 -14.73 -9.82 -11.82
C LEU A 51 -13.23 -10.13 -11.60
N GLN A 52 -12.35 -9.20 -11.95
CA GLN A 52 -10.91 -9.37 -11.77
C GLN A 52 -10.51 -8.95 -10.35
N MET A 53 -9.57 -9.67 -9.74
CA MET A 53 -8.97 -9.26 -8.47
C MET A 53 -7.92 -8.19 -8.73
N ASN A 54 -8.16 -6.99 -8.23
CA ASN A 54 -7.28 -5.82 -8.43
C ASN A 54 -6.19 -5.69 -7.36
N TRP A 55 -6.33 -6.38 -6.23
CA TRP A 55 -5.37 -6.34 -5.14
C TRP A 55 -4.29 -7.40 -5.32
N GLU A 56 -3.03 -6.97 -5.32
CA GLU A 56 -1.87 -7.79 -5.55
C GLU A 56 -1.01 -7.83 -4.29
N GLY A 57 -0.82 -9.04 -3.74
CA GLY A 57 0.22 -9.46 -2.79
C GLY A 57 0.32 -8.70 -1.46
N PRO A 58 0.95 -9.30 -0.45
CA PRO A 58 1.58 -8.52 0.62
C PRO A 58 2.94 -8.03 0.10
N TYR A 59 3.03 -6.74 -0.17
CA TYR A 59 4.27 -6.02 -0.41
C TYR A 59 4.80 -5.48 0.91
N THR A 60 6.11 -5.33 1.04
CA THR A 60 6.73 -4.63 2.18
C THR A 60 7.18 -3.24 1.75
N ILE A 61 6.94 -2.25 2.59
CA ILE A 61 7.46 -0.90 2.38
C ILE A 61 8.96 -0.89 2.70
N ILE A 62 9.78 -0.53 1.71
CA ILE A 62 11.23 -0.37 1.92
C ILE A 62 11.53 1.03 2.44
N LYS A 63 10.90 2.03 1.84
CA LYS A 63 11.23 3.44 2.09
C LYS A 63 10.05 4.35 1.77
N LYS A 64 9.84 5.33 2.64
CA LYS A 64 9.00 6.49 2.37
C LYS A 64 9.79 7.50 1.52
N ILE A 65 9.30 7.82 0.33
CA ILE A 65 9.92 8.84 -0.54
C ILE A 65 9.30 10.20 -0.24
N ASN A 66 7.97 10.23 -0.14
CA ASN A 66 7.17 11.39 0.21
C ASN A 66 6.00 10.94 1.10
N ASP A 67 5.22 11.88 1.63
CA ASP A 67 4.04 11.56 2.47
C ASP A 67 3.01 10.69 1.73
N LEU A 68 2.89 10.91 0.43
CA LEU A 68 1.97 10.20 -0.45
C LEU A 68 2.64 9.15 -1.32
N VAL A 69 3.97 9.03 -1.32
CA VAL A 69 4.69 8.16 -2.26
C VAL A 69 5.65 7.24 -1.52
N TYR A 70 5.42 5.93 -1.68
CA TYR A 70 6.17 4.89 -1.01
C TYR A 70 6.85 3.98 -2.03
N ARG A 71 8.00 3.43 -1.63
CA ARG A 71 8.70 2.39 -2.37
C ARG A 71 8.43 1.05 -1.70
N ILE A 72 7.82 0.14 -2.44
CA ILE A 72 7.38 -1.18 -1.98
C ILE A 72 8.12 -2.29 -2.72
N GLN A 73 8.24 -3.46 -2.10
CA GLN A 73 8.91 -4.63 -2.69
C GLN A 73 8.22 -5.92 -2.24
N LEU A 74 8.09 -6.87 -3.16
CA LEU A 74 7.39 -8.13 -2.91
C LEU A 74 8.31 -9.19 -2.28
N SER A 75 9.55 -9.24 -2.75
CA SER A 75 10.60 -10.15 -2.30
C SER A 75 11.98 -9.50 -2.44
N PRO A 76 13.03 -9.97 -1.73
CA PRO A 76 14.36 -9.36 -1.76
C PRO A 76 14.95 -9.27 -3.18
N ARG A 77 14.61 -10.25 -4.02
CA ARG A 77 15.06 -10.35 -5.41
C ARG A 77 14.17 -9.60 -6.40
N SER A 78 12.97 -9.17 -5.99
CA SER A 78 12.04 -8.45 -6.85
C SER A 78 12.46 -6.99 -7.02
N LYS A 79 12.15 -6.41 -8.18
CA LYS A 79 12.39 -4.98 -8.42
C LYS A 79 11.44 -4.15 -7.55
N PRO A 80 11.95 -3.14 -6.82
CA PRO A 80 11.11 -2.25 -6.04
C PRO A 80 10.19 -1.42 -6.95
N LYS A 81 8.97 -1.16 -6.50
CA LYS A 81 7.96 -0.34 -7.18
C LYS A 81 7.70 0.93 -6.38
N VAL A 82 7.51 2.05 -7.06
CA VAL A 82 7.12 3.32 -6.46
C VAL A 82 5.62 3.50 -6.66
N VAL A 83 4.89 3.72 -5.57
CA VAL A 83 3.42 3.70 -5.54
C VAL A 83 2.87 4.82 -4.66
N HIS A 84 1.74 5.38 -5.07
CA HIS A 84 0.97 6.36 -4.30
C HIS A 84 0.20 5.72 -3.13
N LEU A 85 0.08 6.42 -2.00
CA LEU A 85 -0.60 5.99 -0.78
C LEU A 85 -2.00 5.42 -1.04
N GLU A 86 -2.79 6.10 -1.87
CA GLU A 86 -4.17 5.71 -2.21
C GLU A 86 -4.27 4.34 -2.91
N ARG A 87 -3.18 3.87 -3.51
CA ARG A 87 -3.13 2.56 -4.15
C ARG A 87 -2.66 1.46 -3.18
N LEU A 88 -2.37 1.81 -1.94
CA LEU A 88 -1.95 0.88 -0.90
C LEU A 88 -3.10 0.67 0.09
N ALA A 89 -3.29 -0.58 0.49
CA ALA A 89 -4.15 -0.93 1.62
C ALA A 89 -3.30 -1.56 2.72
N ARG A 90 -3.54 -1.16 3.97
CA ARG A 90 -2.84 -1.73 5.12
C ARG A 90 -3.16 -3.22 5.22
N HIS A 91 -2.14 -4.06 5.35
CA HIS A 91 -2.35 -5.46 5.62
C HIS A 91 -2.59 -5.66 7.12
N THR A 92 -3.80 -6.03 7.52
CA THR A 92 -4.15 -6.29 8.93
C THR A 92 -3.88 -7.75 9.34
N GLY A 93 -3.20 -8.53 8.50
CA GLY A 93 -2.92 -9.94 8.75
C GLY A 93 -1.51 -10.19 9.26
N HIS A 94 -1.35 -11.24 10.08
CA HIS A 94 -0.10 -11.76 10.63
C HIS A 94 0.76 -12.48 9.56
N ASN A 95 0.88 -11.89 8.36
CA ASN A 95 1.60 -12.43 7.20
C ASN A 95 2.51 -11.34 6.64
N ALA A 96 3.33 -10.75 7.51
CA ALA A 96 4.52 -10.05 7.07
C ALA A 96 5.42 -11.10 6.39
N PRO A 97 5.97 -10.81 5.20
CA PRO A 97 6.73 -11.80 4.50
C PRO A 97 8.01 -12.14 5.27
N ASP A 98 8.28 -13.44 5.39
CA ASP A 98 9.34 -14.10 6.17
C ASP A 98 10.79 -13.62 5.89
N TRP A 99 11.00 -12.74 4.90
CA TRP A 99 12.30 -12.17 4.56
C TRP A 99 12.54 -10.77 5.12
N PHE A 100 11.52 -10.12 5.69
CA PHE A 100 11.62 -8.87 6.45
C PHE A 100 11.47 -9.17 7.94
N VAL A 101 12.13 -10.22 8.41
CA VAL A 101 12.31 -10.46 9.84
C VAL A 101 13.17 -9.31 10.34
N VAL A 102 12.58 -8.44 11.16
CA VAL A 102 13.35 -7.64 12.12
C VAL A 102 14.20 -8.65 12.85
N GLU A 103 15.52 -8.63 12.64
CA GLU A 103 16.44 -9.46 13.40
C GLU A 103 15.98 -9.39 14.86
N ASP A 104 15.58 -10.53 15.43
CA ASP A 104 15.51 -10.61 16.88
C ASP A 104 16.83 -10.04 17.39
N PRO A 105 16.83 -9.04 18.30
CA PRO A 105 18.06 -8.51 18.84
C PRO A 105 18.90 -9.72 19.26
N PRO A 106 20.20 -9.76 18.87
CA PRO A 106 21.01 -10.95 19.03
C PRO A 106 20.82 -11.48 20.44
N PRO A 107 20.58 -12.79 20.63
CA PRO A 107 20.40 -13.35 21.96
C PRO A 107 21.60 -12.87 22.76
N ARG A 108 21.32 -12.03 23.77
CA ARG A 108 22.31 -11.43 24.64
C ARG A 108 23.16 -12.61 25.07
N THR A 109 24.38 -12.65 24.56
CA THR A 109 25.26 -13.80 24.69
C THR A 109 25.67 -13.79 26.15
N GLU A 110 24.87 -14.42 26.99
CA GLU A 110 25.30 -14.92 28.29
C GLU A 110 26.18 -16.13 28.00
N ASP A 111 27.35 -15.86 27.44
CA ASP A 111 28.51 -16.74 27.57
C ASP A 111 29.57 -15.93 28.30
N SER A 112 29.66 -16.14 29.61
CA SER A 112 30.55 -17.14 30.18
C SER A 112 32.00 -16.73 30.02
N VAL A 113 32.65 -16.27 31.10
CA VAL A 113 33.86 -16.92 31.64
C VAL A 113 34.10 -16.46 33.09
N ILE A 114 34.02 -17.47 33.96
CA ILE A 114 34.55 -17.57 35.31
C ILE A 114 36.08 -17.42 35.30
N ARG A 115 36.69 -16.63 36.21
CA ARG A 115 37.82 -17.09 37.06
C ARG A 115 38.45 -16.01 37.97
N ALA A 116 38.76 -16.50 39.18
CA ALA A 116 39.82 -16.11 40.13
C ALA A 116 39.68 -14.69 40.71
N GLU A 117 39.76 -14.48 42.02
CA GLU A 117 40.57 -15.12 43.07
C GLU A 117 39.93 -14.82 44.43
#